data_AF-R8BN04-F1
#
_entry.id   AF-R8BN04-F1
#
_cell.length_a   1.000
_cell.length_b   1.000
_cell.length_c   1.000
_cell.angle_alpha   90.00
_cell.angle_beta   90.00
_cell.angle_gamma   90.00
#
_symmetry.space_group_name_H-M   'P 1'
#
loop_
_entity.id
_entity.type
_entity.pdbx_description
1 polymer ?
#
loop_
_entity_poly.entity_id
_entity_poly.type
_entity_poly.pdbx_seq_one_letter_code
_entity_poly.pdbx_strand_id
1 'polypeptide(L)' 'MSKQAVFTDKAPAPRPVYSQAIIANGFVFCSGQTPKDVNGKINTEGTVQDRARQCIENLGAVLEAAGSSFDKVVEVNGE' A
#
# COMPACT_ATOMS: atom_id res chain seq x y z
N MET A 1 4.98 -16.78 17.22
CA MET A 1 4.75 -15.36 16.90
C MET A 1 3.70 -15.30 15.80
N SER A 2 2.57 -14.63 16.03
CA SER A 2 1.48 -14.52 15.05
C SER A 2 1.74 -13.38 14.07
N LYS A 3 1.53 -13.62 12.78
CA LYS A 3 1.44 -12.54 11.79
C LYS A 3 0.12 -11.77 11.96
N GLN A 4 0.12 -10.47 11.71
CA GLN A 4 -1.09 -9.64 11.74
C GLN A 4 -1.33 -9.04 10.35
N ALA A 5 -2.55 -9.20 9.83
CA ALA A 5 -2.98 -8.56 8.58
C ALA A 5 -3.37 -7.10 8.82
N VAL A 6 -3.04 -6.24 7.86
CA VAL A 6 -3.39 -4.82 7.86
C VAL A 6 -4.37 -4.54 6.72
N PHE A 7 -5.42 -3.79 7.06
CA PHE A 7 -6.45 -3.34 6.13
C PHE A 7 -6.79 -1.86 6.43
N THR A 8 -7.08 -1.09 5.38
CA THR A 8 -7.55 0.29 5.44
C THR A 8 -8.50 0.57 4.27
N ASP A 9 -9.46 1.44 4.52
CA ASP A 9 -10.39 2.03 3.55
C ASP A 9 -9.78 3.21 2.78
N LYS A 10 -8.60 3.68 3.19
CA LYS A 10 -7.86 4.78 2.54
C LYS A 10 -6.96 4.34 1.40
N ALA A 11 -6.93 3.04 1.08
CA ALA A 11 -6.22 2.46 -0.05
C ALA A 11 -7.13 1.44 -0.75
N PRO A 12 -6.88 1.11 -2.04
CA PRO A 12 -7.68 0.14 -2.77
C PRO A 12 -7.78 -1.19 -2.02
N ALA A 13 -8.98 -1.74 -1.95
CA ALA A 13 -9.20 -3.05 -1.34
C ALA A 13 -8.31 -4.13 -2.01
N PRO A 14 -7.69 -5.03 -1.23
CA PRO A 14 -6.89 -6.10 -1.79
C PRO A 14 -7.75 -7.15 -2.48
N ARG A 15 -7.15 -7.99 -3.33
CA ARG A 15 -7.82 -9.21 -3.78
C ARG A 15 -7.97 -10.20 -2.61
N PRO A 16 -8.93 -11.14 -2.65
CA PRO A 16 -9.16 -12.09 -1.55
C PRO A 16 -7.97 -12.99 -1.17
N VAL A 17 -6.96 -13.06 -2.03
CA VAL A 17 -5.77 -13.93 -1.86
C VAL A 17 -4.62 -13.25 -1.10
N TYR A 18 -4.70 -11.95 -0.80
CA TYR A 18 -3.67 -11.23 -0.05
C TYR A 18 -4.24 -10.11 0.84
N SER A 19 -3.42 -9.57 1.73
CA SER A 19 -3.71 -8.39 2.55
C SER A 19 -2.96 -7.16 2.01
N GLN A 20 -3.36 -5.95 2.37
CA GLN A 20 -2.62 -4.74 1.96
C GLN A 20 -1.20 -4.71 2.56
N ALA A 21 -1.07 -5.16 3.81
CA ALA A 21 0.23 -5.47 4.41
C ALA A 21 0.12 -6.59 5.46
N ILE A 22 1.26 -7.14 5.85
CA ILE A 22 1.41 -8.07 6.96
C ILE A 22 2.47 -7.52 7.91
N ILE A 23 2.15 -7.46 9.21
CA ILE A 23 3.11 -7.21 10.27
C ILE A 23 3.62 -8.56 10.78
N ALA A 24 4.94 -8.75 10.74
CA ALA A 24 5.60 -9.93 11.27
C ALA A 24 6.99 -9.57 11.82
N ASN A 25 7.27 -9.99 13.06
CA ASN A 25 8.57 -9.79 13.71
C ASN A 25 9.06 -8.33 13.70
N GLY A 26 8.15 -7.37 13.89
CA GLY A 26 8.47 -5.93 13.91
C GLY A 26 8.62 -5.27 12.54
N PHE A 27 8.56 -6.04 11.45
CA PHE A 27 8.56 -5.51 10.08
C PHE A 27 7.15 -5.42 9.51
N VAL A 28 6.95 -4.44 8.62
CA VAL A 28 5.74 -4.28 7.82
C VAL A 28 6.08 -4.68 6.39
N PHE A 29 5.47 -5.76 5.91
CA PHE A 29 5.59 -6.23 4.52
C PHE A 29 4.36 -5.76 3.75
N CYS A 30 4.54 -4.74 2.91
CA CYS A 30 3.47 -4.19 2.07
C CYS A 30 3.32 -5.02 0.79
N SER A 31 2.07 -5.28 0.39
CA SER A 31 1.77 -5.76 -0.95
C SER A 31 2.08 -4.67 -1.98
N GLY A 32 2.24 -5.05 -3.25
CA GLY A 32 2.42 -4.09 -4.34
C GLY A 32 1.26 -3.10 -4.45
N GLN A 33 1.59 -1.83 -4.61
CA GLN A 33 0.59 -0.76 -4.77
C GLN A 33 0.35 -0.47 -6.24
N THR A 34 -0.91 -0.24 -6.59
CA THR A 34 -1.34 0.03 -7.97
C THR A 34 -1.91 1.44 -8.06
N PRO A 35 -1.99 2.05 -9.26
CA PRO A 35 -2.47 3.43 -9.43
C PRO A 35 -4.00 3.53 -9.36
N LYS A 36 -4.62 2.70 -8.51
CA LYS A 36 -6.06 2.70 -8.27
C LYS A 36 -6.39 3.69 -7.17
N ASP A 37 -7.54 4.34 -7.29
CA ASP A 37 -8.17 5.07 -6.19
C ASP A 37 -8.78 4.10 -5.16
N VAL A 38 -9.29 4.63 -4.05
CA VAL A 38 -9.97 3.85 -2.99
C VAL A 38 -11.17 3.05 -3.49
N ASN A 39 -11.77 3.45 -4.62
CA ASN A 39 -12.89 2.75 -5.27
C ASN A 39 -12.42 1.67 -6.26
N GLY A 40 -11.10 1.47 -6.41
CA GLY A 40 -10.50 0.50 -7.32
C GLY A 40 -10.39 0.95 -8.78
N LYS A 41 -10.65 2.23 -9.09
CA LYS A 41 -10.58 2.79 -10.44
C LYS A 41 -9.20 3.38 -10.72
N ILE A 42 -8.73 3.25 -11.96
CA ILE A 42 -7.46 3.86 -12.40
C ILE A 42 -7.77 5.17 -13.12
N ASN A 43 -7.05 6.24 -12.78
CA ASN A 43 -7.13 7.47 -13.55
C ASN A 43 -6.52 7.28 -14.95
N THR A 44 -7.38 7.22 -15.96
CA THR A 44 -6.98 7.11 -17.38
C THR A 44 -6.62 8.46 -17.98
N GLU A 45 -7.12 9.54 -17.41
CA GLU A 45 -6.89 10.92 -17.84
C GLU A 45 -5.84 11.57 -16.93
N GLY A 46 -4.57 11.35 -17.23
CA GLY A 46 -3.47 11.86 -16.41
C GLY A 46 -2.11 11.37 -16.87
N THR A 47 -1.07 11.87 -16.24
CA THR A 47 0.31 11.51 -16.56
C THR A 47 0.73 10.21 -15.86
N VAL A 48 1.87 9.66 -16.27
CA VAL A 48 2.49 8.53 -15.54
C VAL A 48 2.88 8.95 -14.12
N GLN A 49 3.27 10.22 -13.92
CA GLN A 49 3.62 10.78 -12.62
C GLN A 49 2.40 10.81 -11.68
N ASP A 50 1.21 11.10 -12.20
CA ASP A 50 -0.02 11.09 -11.38
C ASP A 50 -0.36 9.69 -10.91
N ARG A 51 -0.17 8.69 -11.79
CA ARG A 51 -0.34 7.28 -11.46
C ARG A 51 0.71 6.79 -10.45
N ALA A 52 1.97 7.20 -10.62
CA ALA A 52 3.04 6.88 -9.66
C ALA A 52 2.76 7.52 -8.30
N ARG A 53 2.29 8.78 -8.27
CA ARG A 53 1.87 9.45 -7.04
C ARG A 53 0.76 8.68 -6.34
N GLN A 54 -0.26 8.22 -7.08
CA GLN A 54 -1.33 7.40 -6.50
C GLN A 54 -0.79 6.10 -5.87
N CYS A 55 0.17 5.41 -6.51
CA CYS A 55 0.81 4.23 -5.92
C CYS A 55 1.50 4.56 -4.58
N ILE A 56 2.20 5.70 -4.50
CA ILE A 56 2.90 6.16 -3.31
C ILE A 56 1.90 6.57 -2.22
N GLU A 57 0.83 7.29 -2.56
CA GLU A 57 -0.23 7.66 -1.61
C GLU A 57 -0.92 6.43 -1.01
N ASN A 58 -1.21 5.43 -1.85
CA ASN A 58 -1.74 4.14 -1.39
C ASN A 58 -0.78 3.43 -0.43
N LEU A 59 0.53 3.43 -0.73
CA LEU A 59 1.55 2.88 0.17
C LEU A 59 1.55 3.60 1.52
N GLY A 60 1.48 4.94 1.50
CA GLY A 60 1.42 5.76 2.70
C GLY A 60 0.24 5.40 3.59
N ALA A 61 -0.96 5.31 3.00
CA ALA A 61 -2.17 4.92 3.74
C ALA A 61 -2.04 3.52 4.39
N VAL A 62 -1.41 2.56 3.70
CA VAL A 62 -1.17 1.21 4.25
C VAL A 62 -0.13 1.24 5.37
N LEU A 63 0.95 2.02 5.24
CA LEU A 63 1.96 2.19 6.28
C LEU A 63 1.37 2.85 7.54
N GLU A 64 0.55 3.88 7.38
CA GLU A 64 -0.16 4.54 8.50
C GLU A 64 -1.07 3.55 9.22
N ALA A 65 -1.85 2.75 8.49
CA ALA A 65 -2.71 1.72 9.07
C ALA A 65 -1.94 0.62 9.82
N ALA A 66 -0.67 0.41 9.46
CA ALA A 66 0.24 -0.50 10.16
C ALA A 66 0.93 0.15 11.39
N GLY A 67 0.67 1.43 11.70
CA GLY A 67 1.37 2.17 12.77
C GLY A 67 2.80 2.57 12.39
N SER A 68 3.09 2.69 11.10
CA SER A 68 4.40 3.05 10.53
C SER A 68 4.32 4.37 9.74
N SER A 69 5.40 4.71 9.06
CA SER A 69 5.51 5.87 8.16
C SER A 69 6.61 5.66 7.12
N PHE A 70 6.71 6.56 6.14
CA PHE A 70 7.79 6.57 5.16
C PHE A 70 9.18 6.71 5.79
N ASP A 71 9.31 7.38 6.93
CA ASP A 71 10.59 7.56 7.64
C ASP A 71 11.18 6.23 8.15
N LYS A 72 10.36 5.17 8.22
CA LYS A 72 10.76 3.83 8.67
C LYS A 72 10.96 2.85 7.51
N VAL A 73 10.83 3.30 6.26
CA VAL A 73 11.04 2.46 5.09
C VAL A 73 12.52 2.16 4.92
N VAL A 74 12.86 0.88 4.84
CA VAL A 74 14.24 0.38 4.72
C VAL A 74 14.55 -0.24 3.36
N GLU A 75 13.52 -0.67 2.64
CA GLU A 75 13.62 -1.26 1.29
C GLU A 75 12.40 -0.85 0.47
N VAL A 76 12.63 -0.56 -0.81
CA VAL A 76 11.58 -0.31 -1.81
C VAL A 76 11.94 -1.11 -3.06
N ASN A 77 10.98 -1.87 -3.56
CA ASN A 77 11.10 -2.60 -4.82
C ASN A 77 10.39 -1.78 -5.90
N GLY A 78 11.16 -1.24 -6.85
CA GLY A 78 10.64 -0.68 -8.09
C GLY A 78 10.81 -1.68 -9.23
N GLU A 79 9.90 -1.62 -10.22
CA GLU A 79 10.16 -2.16 -11.56
C GLU A 79 10.90 -1.13 -12.41
#